data_AF-A0A1G9D2Y7-F1
#
_entry.id   AF-A0A1G9D2Y7-F1
#
_cell.length_a   1.000
_cell.length_b   1.000
_cell.length_c   1.000
_cell.angle_alpha   90.00
_cell.angle_beta   90.00
_cell.angle_gamma   90.00
#
_symmetry.space_group_name_H-M   'P 1'
#
loop_
_entity.id
_entity.type
_entity.pdbx_description
1 polymer ?
#
loop_
_entity_poly.entity_id
_entity_poly.type
_entity_poly.pdbx_seq_one_letter_code
_entity_poly.pdbx_strand_id
1 'polypeptide(L)'
;MSSKIEQQIDQIEDFIDGCRYQKFSKTNIIVDKEELDGLLEELRARTPEEIKHYQRIINNKEAILEDARRKAEELINEATVQTNELVSEHEIMQQAYAQADQIVRLATQQAQEIVDRAVVEANAYRSSASQYMDDMLGQLEDNTTQSLERLTAIFGNFHSSLSTYIDTIRQNRTELLPQNEEIMQSQQAAGEDMYDQAPIME
;
A
#
# COMPACT_ATOMS: atom_id res chain seq x y z
N MET A 1 25.78 -72.29 20.26
CA MET A 1 26.37 -72.86 19.04
C MET A 1 27.84 -73.05 19.36
N SER A 2 28.24 -74.27 19.75
CA SER A 2 29.65 -74.55 20.03
C SER A 2 30.43 -74.57 18.71
N SER A 3 31.62 -73.98 18.70
CA SER A 3 32.48 -73.87 17.53
C SER A 3 32.92 -75.27 17.06
N LYS A 4 33.17 -75.51 15.76
CA LYS A 4 33.70 -76.84 15.34
C LYS A 4 35.05 -77.15 15.98
N ILE A 5 35.83 -76.12 16.34
CA ILE A 5 37.04 -76.25 17.17
C ILE A 5 36.67 -76.76 18.57
N GLU A 6 35.64 -76.20 19.22
CA GLU A 6 35.18 -76.67 20.53
C GLU A 6 34.72 -78.12 20.45
N GLN A 7 33.95 -78.49 19.41
CA GLN A 7 33.52 -79.88 19.21
C GLN A 7 34.69 -80.87 19.04
N GLN A 8 35.78 -80.47 18.39
CA GLN A 8 36.97 -81.32 18.26
C GLN A 8 37.80 -81.39 19.55
N ILE A 9 37.82 -80.30 20.34
CA ILE A 9 38.44 -80.31 21.67
C ILE A 9 37.65 -81.22 22.60
N ASP A 10 36.31 -81.09 22.62
CA ASP A 10 35.41 -81.95 23.40
C ASP A 10 35.60 -83.43 23.04
N GLN A 11 35.75 -83.75 21.75
CA GLN A 11 36.03 -85.12 21.28
C GLN A 11 37.40 -85.65 21.74
N ILE A 12 38.43 -84.80 21.80
CA ILE A 12 39.75 -85.16 22.30
C ILE A 12 39.71 -85.35 23.82
N GLU A 13 38.98 -84.49 24.55
CA GLU A 13 38.76 -84.63 25.99
C GLU A 13 38.01 -85.92 26.32
N ASP A 14 36.92 -86.22 25.61
CA ASP A 14 36.15 -87.47 25.75
C ASP A 14 37.01 -88.71 25.44
N PHE A 15 37.89 -88.63 24.43
CA PHE A 15 38.81 -89.71 24.08
C PHE A 15 39.86 -89.95 25.19
N ILE A 16 40.41 -88.87 25.76
CA ILE A 16 41.37 -88.93 26.87
C ILE A 16 40.72 -89.50 28.13
N ASP A 17 39.48 -89.09 28.44
CA ASP A 17 38.72 -89.60 29.59
C ASP A 17 38.33 -91.08 29.43
N GLY A 18 38.18 -91.56 28.19
CA GLY A 18 37.92 -92.97 27.86
C GLY A 18 39.15 -93.89 27.94
N CYS A 19 40.36 -93.35 28.04
CA CYS A 19 41.60 -94.12 28.03
C CYS A 19 41.85 -94.92 29.33
N ARG A 20 42.48 -96.10 29.22
CA ARG A 20 42.77 -96.94 30.39
C ARG A 20 44.02 -96.46 31.11
N TYR A 21 43.94 -96.40 32.44
CA TYR A 21 45.11 -96.11 33.28
C TYR A 21 46.19 -97.20 33.18
N GLN A 22 47.45 -96.77 33.20
CA GLN A 22 48.60 -97.65 33.27
C GLN A 22 48.59 -98.44 34.58
N LYS A 23 48.97 -99.73 34.54
CA LYS A 23 49.02 -100.59 35.72
C LYS A 23 49.85 -99.93 36.84
N PHE A 24 49.23 -99.80 38.03
CA PHE A 24 49.76 -99.15 39.23
C PHE A 24 49.91 -97.62 39.20
N SER A 25 49.39 -96.92 38.17
CA SER A 25 49.34 -95.46 38.14
C SER A 25 47.90 -94.95 38.21
N LYS A 26 47.68 -93.87 38.97
CA LYS A 26 46.39 -93.13 39.01
C LYS A 26 46.40 -91.88 38.14
N THR A 27 47.54 -91.54 37.54
CA THR A 27 47.76 -90.30 36.78
C THR A 27 48.16 -90.55 35.34
N ASN A 28 48.74 -91.71 35.04
CA ASN A 28 49.23 -92.02 33.70
C ASN A 28 48.20 -92.87 32.96
N ILE A 29 47.80 -92.41 31.78
CA ILE A 29 46.89 -93.11 30.86
C ILE A 29 47.70 -93.75 29.73
N ILE A 30 47.22 -94.90 29.25
CA ILE A 30 47.72 -95.54 28.04
C ILE A 30 46.82 -95.09 26.90
N VAL A 31 47.42 -94.44 25.91
CA VAL A 31 46.71 -93.84 24.77
C VAL A 31 47.19 -94.53 23.50
N ASP A 32 46.26 -94.78 22.58
CA ASP A 32 46.63 -95.14 21.21
C ASP A 32 47.21 -93.91 20.52
N LYS A 33 48.50 -93.99 20.17
CA LYS A 33 49.22 -92.87 19.57
C LYS A 33 48.66 -92.53 18.19
N GLU A 34 48.28 -93.52 17.38
CA GLU A 34 47.80 -93.28 16.02
C GLU A 34 46.43 -92.59 16.03
N GLU A 35 45.56 -92.97 16.96
CA GLU A 35 44.24 -92.37 17.11
C GLU A 35 44.30 -90.93 17.65
N LEU A 36 45.14 -90.69 18.68
CA LEU A 36 45.34 -89.34 19.22
C LEU A 36 46.02 -88.40 18.22
N ASP A 37 47.07 -88.86 17.52
CA ASP A 37 47.74 -88.06 16.49
C ASP A 37 46.76 -87.72 15.35
N GLY A 38 45.88 -88.65 14.96
CA GLY A 38 44.82 -88.39 13.98
C GLY A 38 43.83 -87.30 14.41
N LEU A 39 43.35 -87.35 15.65
CA LEU A 39 42.45 -86.32 16.20
C LEU A 39 43.13 -84.94 16.30
N LEU A 40 44.40 -84.90 16.73
CA LEU A 40 45.19 -83.67 16.80
C LEU A 40 45.51 -83.10 15.42
N GLU A 41 45.77 -83.95 14.42
CA GLU A 41 46.04 -83.53 13.05
C GLU A 41 44.77 -82.97 12.38
N GLU A 42 43.61 -83.57 12.64
CA GLU A 42 42.32 -83.05 12.18
C GLU A 42 41.98 -81.70 12.83
N LEU A 43 42.23 -81.55 14.14
CA LEU A 43 42.10 -80.27 14.87
C LEU A 43 43.04 -79.21 14.26
N ARG A 44 44.30 -79.58 14.02
CA ARG A 44 45.31 -78.66 13.47
C ARG A 44 45.02 -78.26 12.03
N ALA A 45 44.39 -79.13 11.24
CA ALA A 45 43.98 -78.83 9.87
C ALA A 45 42.78 -77.89 9.80
N ARG A 46 41.81 -78.01 10.73
CA ARG A 46 40.58 -77.20 10.73
C ARG A 46 40.70 -75.87 11.47
N THR A 47 41.52 -75.80 12.52
CA THR A 47 41.72 -74.59 13.33
C THR A 47 42.05 -73.33 12.51
N PRO A 48 42.96 -73.36 11.52
CA PRO A 48 43.30 -72.17 10.73
C PRO A 48 42.13 -71.62 9.90
N GLU A 49 41.28 -72.51 9.37
CA GLU A 49 40.12 -72.13 8.55
C GLU A 49 39.01 -71.53 9.42
N GLU A 50 38.74 -72.08 10.60
CA GLU A 50 37.79 -71.50 11.55
C GLU A 50 38.25 -70.11 12.01
N ILE A 51 39.54 -69.94 12.35
CA ILE A 51 40.10 -68.64 12.78
C ILE A 51 39.95 -67.61 11.65
N LYS A 52 40.28 -67.96 10.40
CA LYS A 52 40.07 -67.08 9.24
C LYS A 52 38.61 -66.72 9.04
N HIS A 53 37.69 -67.66 9.29
CA HIS A 53 36.26 -67.41 9.18
C HIS A 53 35.79 -66.38 10.22
N TYR A 54 36.18 -66.54 11.48
CA TYR A 54 35.87 -65.57 12.54
C TYR A 54 36.47 -64.19 12.29
N GLN A 55 37.74 -64.12 11.84
CA GLN A 55 38.37 -62.86 11.44
C GLN A 55 37.59 -62.16 10.32
N ARG A 56 37.10 -62.92 9.34
CA ARG A 56 36.25 -62.38 8.26
C ARG A 56 34.94 -61.80 8.79
N ILE A 57 34.30 -62.48 9.74
CA ILE A 57 33.07 -62.00 10.38
C ILE A 57 33.34 -60.70 11.16
N ILE A 58 34.43 -60.65 11.94
CA ILE A 58 34.80 -59.46 12.72
C ILE A 58 35.05 -58.28 11.79
N ASN A 59 35.87 -58.45 10.75
CA ASN A 59 36.16 -57.40 9.77
C ASN A 59 34.89 -56.91 9.05
N ASN A 60 34.01 -57.83 8.66
CA ASN A 60 32.73 -57.46 8.04
C ASN A 60 31.82 -56.70 9.01
N LYS A 61 31.77 -57.11 10.27
CA LYS A 61 31.00 -56.41 11.31
C LYS A 61 31.53 -54.99 11.53
N GLU A 62 32.84 -54.82 11.62
CA GLU A 62 33.46 -53.50 11.76
C GLU A 62 33.19 -52.63 10.53
N ALA A 63 33.34 -53.19 9.32
CA ALA A 63 33.02 -52.47 8.08
C ALA A 63 31.55 -52.03 8.02
N ILE A 64 30.61 -52.89 8.44
CA ILE A 64 29.18 -52.54 8.51
C ILE A 64 28.93 -51.44 9.55
N LEU A 65 29.55 -51.53 10.72
CA LEU A 65 29.40 -50.52 11.77
C LEU A 65 29.96 -49.17 11.33
N GLU A 66 31.08 -49.16 10.63
CA GLU A 66 31.69 -47.94 10.11
C GLU A 66 30.85 -47.33 8.99
N ASP A 67 30.34 -48.13 8.04
CA ASP A 67 29.43 -47.66 6.99
C ASP A 67 28.12 -47.11 7.58
N ALA A 68 27.56 -47.78 8.60
CA ALA A 68 26.36 -47.31 9.28
C ALA A 68 26.60 -45.98 10.02
N ARG A 69 27.76 -45.83 10.68
CA ARG A 69 28.14 -44.57 11.34
C ARG A 69 28.31 -43.44 10.33
N ARG A 70 29.02 -43.70 9.23
CA ARG A 70 29.20 -42.71 8.16
C ARG A 70 27.87 -42.25 7.58
N LYS A 71 26.97 -43.19 7.25
CA LYS A 71 25.62 -42.86 6.75
C LYS A 71 24.79 -42.08 7.75
N ALA A 72 24.86 -42.43 9.03
CA ALA A 72 24.17 -41.68 10.07
C ALA A 72 24.68 -40.24 10.16
N GLU A 73 26.00 -40.05 10.06
CA GLU A 73 26.65 -38.73 10.10
C GLU A 73 26.33 -37.90 8.85
N GLU A 74 26.32 -38.52 7.67
CA GLU A 74 25.85 -37.90 6.42
C GLU A 74 24.39 -37.45 6.51
N LEU A 75 23.50 -38.31 7.00
CA LEU A 75 22.08 -37.98 7.19
C LEU A 75 21.87 -36.82 8.17
N ILE A 76 22.62 -36.81 9.29
CA ILE A 76 22.53 -35.72 10.27
C ILE A 76 23.02 -34.41 9.65
N ASN A 77 24.11 -34.44 8.88
CA ASN A 77 24.63 -33.25 8.20
C ASN A 77 23.64 -32.73 7.15
N GLU A 78 23.08 -33.61 6.32
CA GLU A 78 22.08 -33.25 5.31
C GLU A 78 20.83 -32.64 5.96
N ALA A 79 20.29 -33.28 7.00
CA ALA A 79 19.14 -32.76 7.74
C ALA A 79 19.44 -31.40 8.40
N THR A 80 20.66 -31.20 8.90
CA THR A 80 21.08 -29.93 9.51
C THR A 80 21.16 -28.82 8.46
N VAL A 81 21.75 -29.09 7.30
CA VAL A 81 21.81 -28.13 6.18
C VAL A 81 20.41 -27.75 5.74
N GLN A 82 19.56 -28.73 5.50
CA GLN A 82 18.18 -28.49 5.03
C GLN A 82 17.36 -27.72 6.07
N THR A 83 17.53 -28.01 7.37
CA THR A 83 16.87 -27.26 8.44
C THR A 83 17.34 -25.81 8.48
N ASN A 84 18.65 -25.56 8.34
CA ASN A 84 19.19 -24.20 8.31
C ASN A 84 18.71 -23.41 7.09
N GLU A 85 18.60 -24.05 5.92
CA GLU A 85 18.04 -23.44 4.72
C GLU A 85 16.57 -23.06 4.93
N LEU A 86 15.75 -23.96 5.47
CA LEU A 86 14.33 -23.70 5.76
C LEU A 86 14.15 -22.57 6.77
N VAL A 87 14.96 -22.54 7.83
CA VAL A 87 14.93 -21.44 8.82
C VAL A 87 15.32 -20.12 8.17
N SER A 88 16.37 -20.11 7.35
CA SER A 88 16.81 -18.92 6.64
C SER A 88 15.74 -18.41 5.66
N GLU A 89 15.12 -19.30 4.88
CA GLU A 89 14.03 -18.94 3.97
C GLU A 89 12.83 -18.38 4.74
N HIS A 90 12.47 -18.99 5.87
CA HIS A 90 11.39 -18.49 6.72
C HIS A 90 11.71 -17.10 7.28
N GLU A 91 12.93 -16.85 7.76
CA GLU A 91 13.36 -15.53 8.23
C GLU A 91 13.32 -14.48 7.12
N ILE A 92 13.82 -14.81 5.93
CA ILE A 92 13.75 -13.93 4.76
C ILE A 92 12.29 -13.61 4.42
N MET A 93 11.42 -14.61 4.43
CA MET A 93 10.00 -14.45 4.15
C MET A 93 9.32 -13.54 5.20
N GLN A 94 9.60 -13.74 6.49
CA GLN A 94 9.07 -12.89 7.56
C GLN A 94 9.54 -11.43 7.41
N GLN A 95 10.82 -11.23 7.09
CA GLN A 95 11.35 -9.90 6.81
C GLN A 95 10.69 -9.27 5.58
N ALA A 96 10.47 -10.04 4.51
CA ALA A 96 9.80 -9.58 3.31
C ALA A 96 8.35 -9.15 3.60
N TYR A 97 7.60 -9.92 4.40
CA TYR A 97 6.25 -9.52 4.85
C TYR A 97 6.28 -8.25 5.69
N ALA A 98 7.20 -8.13 6.65
CA ALA A 98 7.33 -6.94 7.47
C ALA A 98 7.64 -5.69 6.63
N GLN A 99 8.52 -5.82 5.63
CA GLN A 99 8.83 -4.75 4.68
C GLN A 99 7.63 -4.41 3.80
N ALA A 100 6.91 -5.41 3.29
CA ALA A 100 5.70 -5.18 2.50
C ALA A 100 4.64 -4.43 3.31
N ASP A 101 4.38 -4.84 4.55
CA ASP A 101 3.44 -4.15 5.45
C ASP A 101 3.88 -2.73 5.77
N GLN A 102 5.19 -2.49 5.88
CA GLN A 102 5.73 -1.15 6.06
C GLN A 102 5.49 -0.28 4.82
N ILE A 103 5.71 -0.82 3.62
CA ILE A 103 5.48 -0.11 2.34
C ILE A 103 4.00 0.22 2.20
N VAL A 104 3.10 -0.73 2.47
CA VAL A 104 1.65 -0.50 2.39
C VAL A 104 1.21 0.58 3.39
N ARG A 105 1.72 0.55 4.62
CA ARG A 105 1.44 1.60 5.61
C ARG A 105 1.92 2.97 5.17
N LEU A 106 3.16 3.06 4.67
CA LEU A 106 3.73 4.31 4.17
C LEU A 106 2.94 4.85 2.98
N ALA A 107 2.60 3.99 2.02
CA ALA A 107 1.80 4.36 0.86
C ALA A 107 0.41 4.86 1.26
N THR A 108 -0.23 4.20 2.25
CA THR A 108 -1.53 4.61 2.77
C THR A 108 -1.45 5.98 3.45
N GLN A 109 -0.40 6.21 4.25
CA GLN A 109 -0.18 7.50 4.89
C GLN A 109 0.06 8.61 3.84
N GLN A 110 0.92 8.36 2.85
CA GLN A 110 1.19 9.31 1.77
C GLN A 110 -0.07 9.62 0.97
N ALA A 111 -0.89 8.61 0.68
CA ALA A 111 -2.17 8.81 0.00
C ALA A 111 -3.11 9.69 0.82
N GLN A 112 -3.20 9.46 2.13
CA GLN A 112 -4.01 10.30 3.02
C GLN A 112 -3.49 11.75 3.05
N GLU A 113 -2.18 11.96 3.15
CA GLU A 113 -1.57 13.29 3.11
C GLU A 113 -1.84 14.03 1.80
N ILE A 114 -1.83 13.32 0.67
CA ILE A 114 -2.18 13.89 -0.65
C ILE A 114 -3.64 14.32 -0.67
N VAL A 115 -4.55 13.46 -0.18
CA VAL A 115 -5.99 13.78 -0.12
C VAL A 115 -6.24 14.98 0.78
N ASP A 116 -5.65 15.01 1.97
CA ASP A 116 -5.81 16.10 2.92
C ASP A 116 -5.31 17.42 2.33
N ARG A 117 -4.14 17.40 1.67
CA ARG A 117 -3.59 18.57 0.98
C ARG A 117 -4.50 19.04 -0.14
N ALA A 118 -5.00 18.12 -0.97
CA ALA A 118 -5.91 18.44 -2.07
C ALA A 118 -7.22 19.05 -1.56
N VAL A 119 -7.76 18.56 -0.44
CA VAL A 119 -8.98 19.12 0.19
C VAL A 119 -8.73 20.53 0.69
N VAL A 120 -7.60 20.78 1.37
CA VAL A 120 -7.23 22.13 1.83
C VAL A 120 -7.08 23.09 0.66
N GLU A 121 -6.36 22.68 -0.39
CA GLU A 121 -6.14 23.48 -1.60
C GLU A 121 -7.44 23.77 -2.35
N ALA A 122 -8.30 22.77 -2.53
CA ALA A 122 -9.60 22.94 -3.17
C ALA A 122 -10.50 23.91 -2.40
N ASN A 123 -10.49 23.85 -1.06
CA ASN A 123 -11.23 24.78 -0.23
C ASN A 123 -10.67 26.20 -0.32
N ALA A 124 -9.35 26.36 -0.32
CA ALA A 124 -8.70 27.65 -0.50
C ALA A 124 -9.06 28.26 -1.87
N TYR A 125 -8.96 27.47 -2.95
CA TYR A 125 -9.33 27.91 -4.28
C TYR A 125 -10.81 28.32 -4.38
N ARG A 126 -11.71 27.51 -3.80
CA ARG A 126 -13.14 27.83 -3.76
C ARG A 126 -13.40 29.14 -3.02
N SER A 127 -12.73 29.35 -1.88
CA SER A 127 -12.86 30.59 -1.11
C SER A 127 -12.39 31.80 -1.92
N SER A 128 -11.20 31.73 -2.52
CA SER A 128 -10.65 32.80 -3.35
C SER A 128 -11.53 33.09 -4.57
N ALA A 129 -12.03 32.06 -5.25
CA ALA A 129 -12.94 32.22 -6.37
C ALA A 129 -14.27 32.86 -5.95
N SER A 130 -14.82 32.46 -4.80
CA SER A 130 -16.06 33.05 -4.27
C SER A 130 -15.87 34.53 -3.93
N GLN A 131 -14.75 34.87 -3.30
CA GLN A 131 -14.43 36.26 -2.97
C GLN A 131 -14.21 37.11 -4.22
N TYR A 132 -13.50 36.59 -5.22
CA TYR A 132 -13.35 37.28 -6.50
C TYR A 132 -14.69 37.52 -7.19
N MET A 133 -15.59 36.53 -7.18
CA MET A 133 -16.94 36.69 -7.74
C MET A 133 -17.76 37.73 -6.98
N ASP A 134 -17.66 37.74 -5.64
CA ASP A 134 -18.33 38.73 -4.79
C ASP A 134 -17.84 40.15 -5.10
N ASP A 135 -16.52 40.35 -5.20
CA ASP A 135 -15.94 41.64 -5.57
C ASP A 135 -16.40 42.11 -6.97
N MET A 136 -16.49 41.20 -7.95
CA MET A 136 -16.98 41.52 -9.29
C MET A 136 -18.48 41.86 -9.28
N LEU A 137 -19.28 41.13 -8.52
CA LEU A 137 -20.71 41.40 -8.37
C LEU A 137 -20.95 42.75 -7.67
N GLY A 138 -20.17 43.06 -6.63
CA GLY A 138 -20.21 44.37 -5.96
C GLY A 138 -19.86 45.51 -6.93
N GLN A 139 -18.83 45.37 -7.75
CA GLN A 139 -18.48 46.37 -8.77
C GLN A 139 -19.59 46.55 -9.82
N LEU A 140 -20.25 45.45 -10.22
CA LEU A 140 -21.39 45.50 -11.14
C LEU A 140 -22.60 46.19 -10.50
N GLU A 141 -22.87 45.92 -9.21
CA GLU A 141 -23.92 46.58 -8.44
C GLU A 141 -23.68 48.09 -8.35
N ASP A 142 -22.46 48.50 -7.98
CA ASP A 142 -22.07 49.91 -7.87
C ASP A 142 -22.23 50.64 -9.21
N ASN A 143 -21.73 50.05 -10.30
CA ASN A 143 -21.83 50.65 -11.63
C ASN A 143 -23.29 50.75 -12.12
N THR A 144 -24.10 49.73 -11.83
CA THR A 144 -25.52 49.72 -12.18
C THR A 144 -26.28 50.79 -11.38
N THR A 145 -25.99 50.91 -10.08
CA THR A 145 -26.57 51.93 -9.21
C THR A 145 -26.22 53.34 -9.68
N GLN A 146 -24.93 53.60 -9.96
CA GLN A 146 -24.49 54.89 -10.51
C GLN A 146 -25.13 55.20 -11.87
N SER A 147 -25.30 54.19 -12.73
CA SER A 147 -25.99 54.35 -14.01
C SER A 147 -27.46 54.72 -13.82
N LEU A 148 -28.14 54.09 -12.86
CA LEU A 148 -29.54 54.39 -12.51
C LEU A 148 -29.69 55.80 -11.94
N GLU A 149 -28.80 56.22 -11.03
CA GLU A 149 -28.78 57.57 -10.47
C GLU A 149 -28.57 58.63 -11.55
N ARG A 150 -27.61 58.41 -12.47
CA ARG A 150 -27.36 59.29 -13.61
C ARG A 150 -28.57 59.40 -14.53
N LEU A 151 -29.21 58.27 -14.87
CA LEU A 151 -30.42 58.27 -15.69
C LEU A 151 -31.55 59.06 -15.00
N THR A 152 -31.74 58.84 -13.70
CA THR A 152 -32.75 59.55 -12.91
C THR A 152 -32.50 61.06 -12.93
N ALA A 153 -31.25 61.50 -12.76
CA ALA A 153 -30.88 62.91 -12.84
C ALA A 153 -31.12 63.50 -14.24
N ILE A 154 -30.75 62.77 -15.30
CA ILE A 154 -30.97 63.19 -16.70
C ILE A 154 -32.47 63.37 -16.98
N PHE A 155 -33.29 62.39 -16.61
CA PHE A 155 -34.74 62.46 -16.80
C PHE A 155 -35.37 63.59 -15.98
N GLY A 156 -34.90 63.82 -14.75
CA GLY A 156 -35.32 64.97 -13.94
C GLY A 156 -35.01 66.32 -14.60
N ASN A 157 -33.79 66.48 -15.12
CA ASN A 157 -33.38 67.69 -15.85
C ASN A 157 -34.17 67.90 -17.14
N PHE A 158 -34.44 66.81 -17.87
CA PHE A 158 -35.26 66.84 -19.08
C PHE A 158 -36.71 67.23 -18.76
N HIS A 159 -37.30 66.65 -17.72
CA HIS A 159 -38.64 67.00 -17.25
C HIS A 159 -38.75 68.47 -16.82
N SER A 160 -37.75 68.96 -16.07
CA SER A 160 -37.66 70.37 -15.68
C SER A 160 -37.59 71.29 -16.91
N SER A 161 -36.75 70.94 -17.89
CA SER A 161 -36.59 71.70 -19.14
C SER A 161 -37.90 71.76 -19.94
N LEU A 162 -38.60 70.62 -20.10
CA LEU A 162 -39.90 70.59 -20.76
C LEU A 162 -40.97 71.39 -20.01
N SER A 163 -40.97 71.33 -18.68
CA SER A 163 -41.90 72.12 -17.85
C SER A 163 -41.67 73.61 -18.03
N THR A 164 -40.41 74.07 -18.04
CA THR A 164 -40.04 75.45 -18.35
C THR A 164 -40.53 75.87 -19.73
N TYR A 165 -40.35 75.04 -20.77
CA TYR A 165 -40.87 75.34 -22.11
C TYR A 165 -42.40 75.47 -22.13
N ILE A 166 -43.12 74.59 -21.41
CA ILE A 166 -44.57 74.66 -21.28
C ILE A 166 -44.99 75.97 -20.60
N ASP A 167 -44.32 76.38 -19.54
CA ASP A 167 -44.63 77.61 -18.82
C ASP A 167 -44.32 78.85 -19.66
N THR A 168 -43.21 78.88 -20.41
CA THR A 168 -42.94 79.94 -21.40
C THR A 168 -44.02 80.00 -22.46
N ILE A 169 -44.48 78.85 -22.99
CA ILE A 169 -45.59 78.81 -23.96
C ILE A 169 -46.88 79.37 -23.32
N ARG A 170 -47.18 79.01 -22.08
CA ARG A 170 -48.36 79.54 -21.35
C ARG A 170 -48.27 81.04 -21.13
N GLN A 171 -47.10 81.55 -20.77
CA GLN A 171 -46.85 82.98 -20.61
C GLN A 171 -47.05 83.71 -21.95
N ASN A 172 -46.37 83.26 -23.01
CA ASN A 172 -46.52 83.84 -24.35
C ASN A 172 -47.99 83.84 -24.80
N ARG A 173 -48.73 82.76 -24.55
CA ARG A 173 -50.17 82.69 -24.85
C ARG A 173 -51.01 83.70 -24.06
N THR A 174 -50.65 83.97 -22.81
CA THR A 174 -51.35 84.93 -21.94
C THR A 174 -51.04 86.36 -22.37
N GLU A 175 -49.79 86.68 -22.72
CA GLU A 175 -49.42 88.01 -23.24
C GLU A 175 -50.12 88.32 -24.59
N LEU A 176 -50.41 87.29 -25.39
CA LEU A 176 -51.18 87.43 -26.64
C LEU A 176 -52.71 87.61 -26.43
N LEU A 177 -53.21 87.53 -25.19
CA LEU A 177 -54.61 87.64 -24.80
C LEU A 177 -54.74 88.54 -23.54
N PRO A 178 -55.03 89.87 -23.57
CA PRO A 178 -55.28 90.82 -24.66
C PRO A 178 -54.55 92.19 -24.48
N GLN A 179 -53.62 92.54 -25.39
CA GLN A 179 -53.48 93.95 -25.83
C GLN A 179 -54.56 94.31 -26.87
N ASN A 180 -55.30 93.32 -27.38
CA ASN A 180 -56.36 93.54 -28.36
C ASN A 180 -57.66 94.14 -27.78
N GLU A 181 -57.91 94.04 -26.46
CA GLU A 181 -59.09 94.66 -25.85
C GLU A 181 -58.88 96.16 -25.59
N GLU A 182 -57.70 96.58 -25.16
CA GLU A 182 -57.36 98.01 -25.02
C GLU A 182 -57.24 98.72 -26.38
N ILE A 183 -56.73 98.03 -27.42
CA ILE A 183 -56.70 98.57 -28.79
C ILE A 183 -58.13 98.70 -29.37
N MET A 184 -59.04 97.78 -29.05
CA MET A 184 -60.46 97.91 -29.45
C MET A 184 -61.19 99.03 -28.71
N GLN A 185 -60.97 99.20 -27.40
CA GLN A 185 -61.60 100.27 -26.61
C GLN A 185 -61.06 101.67 -26.94
N SER A 186 -59.75 101.79 -27.20
CA SER A 186 -59.14 103.06 -27.62
C SER A 186 -59.53 103.47 -29.04
N GLN A 187 -59.76 102.51 -29.95
CA GLN A 187 -60.29 102.81 -31.29
C GLN A 187 -61.78 103.17 -31.29
N GLN A 188 -62.59 102.66 -30.35
CA GLN A 188 -63.99 103.08 -30.21
C GLN A 188 -64.13 104.48 -29.62
N ALA A 189 -63.30 104.88 -28.65
CA ALA A 189 -63.33 106.23 -28.07
C ALA A 189 -62.83 107.32 -29.05
N ALA A 190 -61.81 107.02 -29.87
CA ALA A 190 -61.29 107.98 -30.86
C ALA A 190 -62.24 108.22 -32.05
N GLY A 191 -63.25 107.37 -32.25
CA GLY A 191 -64.25 107.51 -33.31
C GLY A 191 -65.38 108.49 -33.02
N GLU A 192 -65.60 108.88 -31.74
CA GLU A 192 -66.70 109.79 -31.35
C GLU A 192 -66.30 111.27 -31.37
N ASP A 193 -65.02 111.62 -31.15
CA ASP A 193 -64.59 113.03 -30.99
C ASP A 193 -64.30 113.79 -32.31
N MET A 194 -64.36 113.13 -33.48
CA MET A 194 -64.06 113.78 -34.77
C MET A 194 -65.31 114.30 -35.51
N TYR A 195 -66.43 114.48 -34.81
CA TYR A 195 -67.67 115.06 -35.36
C TYR A 195 -67.93 116.54 -34.97
N ASP A 196 -67.09 117.20 -34.16
CA ASP A 196 -67.46 118.50 -33.56
C ASP A 196 -66.50 119.68 -33.83
N GLN A 197 -66.00 119.85 -35.05
CA GLN A 197 -65.46 121.14 -35.49
C GLN A 197 -65.31 121.26 -37.02
N ALA A 198 -66.45 121.44 -37.70
CA ALA A 198 -66.49 122.04 -39.03
C ALA A 198 -66.84 123.54 -38.91
N PRO A 199 -66.05 124.48 -39.45
CA PRO A 199 -66.54 125.83 -39.71
C PRO A 199 -67.25 125.89 -41.06
N ILE A 200 -68.38 126.58 -41.05
CA ILE A 200 -69.42 126.71 -42.07
C ILE A 200 -69.14 127.94 -42.95
N MET A 201 -69.25 127.78 -44.28
CA MET A 201 -69.46 128.79 -45.36
C MET A 201 -68.46 129.97 -45.47
N GLU A 202 -68.23 130.62 -46.61
CA GLU A 202 -69.10 130.98 -47.75
C GLU A 202 -68.22 131.28 -48.99
#